data_AF-A0A914M9U5-F1
#
_entry.id   AF-A0A914M9U5-F1
#
_cell.length_a   1.000
_cell.length_b   1.000
_cell.length_c   1.000
_cell.angle_alpha   90.00
_cell.angle_beta   90.00
_cell.angle_gamma   90.00
#
_symmetry.space_group_name_H-M   'P 1'
#
loop_
_entity.id
_entity.type
_entity.pdbx_description
1 polymer ?
#
loop_
_entity_poly.entity_id
_entity_poly.type
_entity_poly.pdbx_seq_one_letter_code
_entity_poly.pdbx_strand_id
1 'polypeptide(L)'
;MQSNSFKQCKVCETKENVCFHYGVITCRACGAFFRRYLENEKKSKYNICKCLQKQLLLKESKIERSWEKCKSCRLDKCFSVGMKKLGCQNI
;
A
#
# COMPACT_ATOMS: atom_id res chain seq x y z
N MET A 1 -2.59 -33.00 -4.23
CA MET A 1 -3.04 -31.97 -3.26
C MET A 1 -2.51 -30.63 -3.75
N GLN A 2 -3.37 -29.76 -4.30
CA GLN A 2 -2.93 -28.49 -4.88
C GLN A 2 -2.59 -27.51 -3.75
N SER A 3 -1.31 -27.13 -3.64
CA SER A 3 -0.83 -26.07 -2.75
C SER A 3 -1.27 -24.71 -3.30
N ASN A 4 -2.46 -24.26 -2.93
CA ASN A 4 -2.93 -22.90 -3.19
C ASN A 4 -2.07 -21.93 -2.37
N SER A 5 -0.97 -21.44 -2.94
CA SER A 5 -0.24 -20.28 -2.41
C SER A 5 -1.15 -19.06 -2.54
N PHE A 6 -2.00 -18.81 -1.54
CA PHE A 6 -2.88 -17.65 -1.46
C PHE A 6 -2.07 -16.36 -1.65
N LYS A 7 -2.06 -15.83 -2.88
CA LYS A 7 -1.42 -14.55 -3.20
C LYS A 7 -2.23 -13.45 -2.54
N GLN A 8 -1.84 -13.01 -1.36
CA GLN A 8 -2.46 -11.85 -0.69
C GLN A 8 -1.74 -10.55 -1.05
N CYS A 9 -2.48 -9.44 -1.04
CA CYS A 9 -1.92 -8.11 -1.25
C CYS A 9 -0.85 -7.83 -0.19
N LYS A 10 0.38 -7.54 -0.60
CA LYS A 10 1.46 -7.25 0.36
C LYS A 10 1.30 -5.94 1.11
N VAL A 11 0.43 -5.04 0.63
CA VAL A 11 0.13 -3.77 1.28
C VAL A 11 -0.98 -3.94 2.31
N CYS A 12 -2.17 -4.39 1.91
CA CYS A 12 -3.38 -4.44 2.75
C CYS A 12 -3.98 -5.82 2.96
N GLU A 13 -3.23 -6.87 2.66
CA GLU A 13 -3.52 -8.26 3.04
C GLU A 13 -4.83 -8.85 2.47
N THR A 14 -5.60 -8.08 1.70
CA THR A 14 -6.75 -8.61 0.97
C THR A 14 -6.31 -9.69 0.00
N LYS A 15 -7.11 -10.76 -0.07
CA LYS A 15 -6.93 -11.88 -1.00
C LYS A 15 -7.66 -11.64 -2.33
N GLU A 16 -8.51 -10.62 -2.40
CA GLU A 16 -9.33 -10.33 -3.57
C GLU A 16 -8.59 -9.46 -4.58
N ASN A 17 -8.78 -9.75 -5.86
CA ASN A 17 -8.31 -8.93 -6.99
C ASN A 17 -6.80 -8.62 -6.94
N VAL A 18 -6.01 -9.62 -6.57
CA VAL A 18 -4.55 -9.54 -6.43
C VAL A 18 -3.84 -9.91 -7.74
N CYS A 19 -2.89 -9.07 -8.16
CA CYS A 19 -1.97 -9.37 -9.25
C CYS A 19 -0.67 -8.56 -9.07
N PHE A 20 0.26 -8.65 -10.02
CA PHE A 20 1.50 -7.88 -9.96
C PHE A 20 1.28 -6.43 -10.40
N HIS A 21 1.56 -5.48 -9.50
CA HIS A 21 1.59 -4.06 -9.81
C HIS A 21 2.89 -3.45 -9.26
N TYR A 22 3.58 -2.65 -10.07
CA TYR A 22 4.77 -1.91 -9.64
C TYR A 22 5.87 -2.79 -8.99
N GLY A 23 5.99 -4.04 -9.44
CA GLY A 23 7.00 -5.00 -8.98
C GLY A 23 6.58 -5.88 -7.80
N VAL A 24 5.35 -5.74 -7.29
CA VAL A 24 4.88 -6.45 -6.08
C VAL A 24 3.48 -7.03 -6.29
N ILE A 25 3.18 -8.17 -5.65
CA ILE A 25 1.81 -8.71 -5.57
C ILE A 25 0.95 -7.77 -4.70
N THR A 26 -0.02 -7.10 -5.32
CA THR A 26 -0.94 -6.18 -4.63
C THR A 26 -2.34 -6.30 -5.22
N CYS A 27 -3.35 -5.84 -4.48
CA CYS A 27 -4.70 -5.74 -5.02
C CYS A 27 -4.85 -4.55 -5.97
N ARG A 28 -5.85 -4.60 -6.86
CA ARG A 28 -6.18 -3.52 -7.80
C ARG A 28 -6.30 -2.15 -7.12
N ALA A 29 -6.85 -2.09 -5.90
CA ALA A 29 -7.00 -0.84 -5.16
C ALA A 29 -5.64 -0.22 -4.74
N CYS A 30 -4.69 -1.05 -4.27
CA CYS A 30 -3.34 -0.60 -3.93
C CYS A 30 -2.53 -0.20 -5.16
N GLY A 31 -2.67 -0.96 -6.27
CA GLY A 31 -2.06 -0.58 -7.54
C GLY A 31 -2.57 0.78 -8.03
N ALA A 32 -3.89 0.99 -8.06
CA ALA A 32 -4.48 2.27 -8.44
C ALA A 32 -4.10 3.42 -7.49
N PHE A 33 -4.00 3.15 -6.19
CA PHE A 33 -3.55 4.10 -5.19
C PHE A 33 -2.11 4.58 -5.49
N PHE A 34 -1.18 3.64 -5.69
CA PHE A 34 0.22 3.97 -5.99
C PHE A 34 0.37 4.70 -7.32
N ARG A 35 -0.40 4.31 -8.34
CA ARG A 35 -0.49 5.03 -9.62
C ARG A 35 -0.84 6.51 -9.43
N ARG A 36 -1.91 6.79 -8.68
CA ARG A 36 -2.37 8.16 -8.41
C ARG A 36 -1.33 8.96 -7.63
N TYR A 37 -0.56 8.31 -6.75
CA TYR A 37 0.56 8.96 -6.09
C TYR A 37 1.64 9.34 -7.11
N LEU A 38 2.08 8.41 -7.98
CA LEU A 38 3.09 8.70 -9.02
C LEU A 38 2.66 9.83 -9.97
N GLU A 39 1.39 9.88 -10.36
CA GLU A 39 0.82 10.96 -11.18
C GLU A 39 0.76 12.31 -10.43
N ASN A 40 0.82 12.30 -9.10
CA ASN A 40 0.58 13.46 -8.25
C ASN A 40 1.60 13.59 -7.12
N GLU A 41 2.85 13.19 -7.37
CA GLU A 41 3.89 13.03 -6.35
C GLU A 41 4.13 14.31 -5.53
N LYS A 42 3.90 15.47 -6.16
CA LYS A 42 4.01 16.80 -5.54
C LYS A 42 2.81 17.19 -4.64
N LYS A 43 1.78 16.35 -4.47
CA LYS A 43 0.60 16.68 -3.65
C LYS A 43 0.83 16.41 -2.17
N SER A 44 0.69 17.45 -1.35
CA SER A 44 0.84 17.43 0.12
C SER A 44 0.01 16.34 0.84
N LYS A 45 -1.13 15.92 0.29
CA LYS A 45 -2.04 14.93 0.91
C LYS A 45 -1.43 13.55 1.14
N TYR A 46 -0.38 13.17 0.41
CA TYR A 46 0.34 11.90 0.62
C TYR A 46 1.47 12.02 1.65
N ASN A 47 1.96 13.24 1.89
CA ASN A 47 3.06 13.51 2.81
C ASN A 47 2.57 13.88 4.22
N ILE A 48 1.26 14.08 4.39
CA ILE A 48 0.65 14.41 5.68
C ILE A 48 0.15 13.12 6.35
N CYS A 49 0.92 12.63 7.33
CA CYS A 49 0.49 11.58 8.23
C CYS A 49 -0.42 12.14 9.33
N LYS A 50 -1.71 11.77 9.31
CA LYS A 50 -2.66 12.11 10.38
C LYS A 50 -2.70 11.09 11.52
N CYS A 51 -1.91 10.01 11.42
CA CYS A 51 -1.90 8.93 12.42
C CYS A 51 -1.05 9.28 13.65
N LEU A 52 0.05 10.03 13.50
CA LEU A 52 0.93 10.43 14.60
C LEU A 52 0.19 11.24 15.68
N GLN A 53 -0.73 12.12 15.28
CA GLN A 53 -1.57 12.87 16.22
C GLN A 53 -2.57 11.98 16.99
N LYS A 54 -2.81 10.76 16.50
CA LYS A 54 -3.78 9.79 17.04
C LYS A 54 -3.12 8.61 17.76
N GLN A 55 -1.80 8.41 17.61
CA GLN A 55 -1.05 7.35 18.26
C GLN A 55 -0.95 7.53 19.78
N LEU A 56 -1.03 8.76 20.28
CA LEU A 56 -1.12 9.05 21.72
C LEU A 56 -2.46 8.63 22.35
N LEU A 57 -3.48 8.28 21.54
CA LEU A 57 -4.86 8.07 22.01
C LEU A 57 -5.43 6.67 21.70
N LEU A 58 -4.72 5.81 20.95
CA LEU A 58 -5.25 4.52 20.51
C LEU A 58 -4.32 3.38 20.92
N LYS A 59 -4.85 2.47 21.76
CA LYS A 59 -4.22 1.19 22.12
C LYS A 59 -3.73 0.45 20.86
N GLU A 60 -2.55 -0.17 20.95
CA GLU A 60 -1.76 -0.79 19.87
C GLU A 60 -2.58 -1.61 18.86
N SER A 61 -3.62 -2.34 19.30
CA SER A 61 -4.46 -3.18 18.43
C SER A 61 -5.37 -2.43 17.44
N LYS A 62 -5.66 -1.13 17.64
CA LYS A 62 -6.43 -0.32 16.68
C LYS A 62 -5.54 0.42 15.67
N ILE A 63 -4.23 0.43 15.89
CA ILE A 63 -3.26 1.05 14.98
C ILE A 63 -3.12 0.20 13.70
N GLU A 64 -3.22 -1.12 13.82
CA GLU A 64 -3.05 -2.10 12.73
C GLU A 64 -4.08 -2.03 11.60
N ARG A 65 -5.21 -1.31 11.73
CA ARG A 65 -6.12 -1.01 10.61
C ARG A 65 -6.30 0.49 10.34
N SER A 66 -5.66 1.34 11.15
CA SER A 66 -5.68 2.80 10.99
C SER A 66 -4.85 3.23 9.79
N TRP A 67 -3.74 2.53 9.56
CA TRP A 67 -2.83 2.83 8.45
C TRP A 67 -3.50 2.67 7.07
N GLU A 68 -4.50 1.78 6.92
CA GLU A 68 -5.29 1.63 5.68
C GLU A 68 -6.06 2.91 5.31
N LYS A 69 -6.47 3.68 6.33
CA LYS A 69 -7.22 4.93 6.17
C LYS A 69 -6.30 6.13 5.94
N CYS A 70 -5.03 6.04 6.34
CA CYS A 70 -4.06 7.10 6.15
C CYS A 70 -3.31 6.94 4.82
N LYS A 71 -3.41 7.96 3.96
CA LYS A 71 -2.72 7.95 2.66
C LYS A 71 -1.20 7.90 2.83
N SER A 72 -0.64 8.61 3.81
CA SER A 72 0.80 8.57 4.10
C SER A 72 1.23 7.18 4.55
N CYS A 73 0.63 6.61 5.60
CA CYS A 73 1.03 5.28 6.07
C CYS A 73 0.83 4.18 5.01
N ARG A 74 -0.23 4.26 4.20
CA ARG A 74 -0.44 3.33 3.09
C ARG A 74 0.64 3.47 2.02
N LEU A 75 1.08 4.69 1.72
CA LEU A 75 2.17 4.95 0.80
C LEU A 75 3.52 4.46 1.35
N ASP A 76 3.79 4.70 2.63
CA ASP A 76 4.98 4.19 3.31
C ASP A 76 5.03 2.66 3.23
N LYS A 77 3.89 1.99 3.43
CA LYS A 77 3.78 0.54 3.25
C LYS A 77 4.02 0.11 1.81
N CYS A 78 3.51 0.83 0.81
CA CYS A 78 3.79 0.56 -0.61
C CYS A 78 5.29 0.54 -0.88
N PHE A 79 6.04 1.55 -0.39
CA PHE A 79 7.49 1.58 -0.53
C PHE A 79 8.19 0.49 0.28
N SER A 80 7.76 0.24 1.52
CA SER A 80 8.32 -0.80 2.39
C SER A 80 8.23 -2.20 1.78
N VAL A 81 7.18 -2.49 1.00
CA VAL A 81 7.03 -3.78 0.31
C VAL A 81 7.71 -3.81 -1.07
N GLY A 82 8.36 -2.72 -1.48
CA GLY A 82 9.15 -2.63 -2.71
C GLY A 82 8.40 -2.12 -3.95
N MET A 83 7.22 -1.49 -3.80
CA MET A 83 6.56 -0.86 -4.95
C MET A 83 7.40 0.31 -5.45
N LYS A 84 7.70 0.32 -6.75
CA LYS A 84 8.48 1.38 -7.39
C LYS A 84 7.91 1.74 -8.76
N LYS A 85 8.16 2.97 -9.21
CA LYS A 85 7.87 3.36 -10.60
C LYS A 85 8.77 2.50 -11.49
N LEU A 86 8.22 1.42 -12.04
CA LEU A 86 8.90 0.66 -13.06
C LEU A 86 8.99 1.58 -14.29
N GLY A 87 10.17 2.12 -14.57
CA GLY A 87 10.50 2.58 -15.91
C GLY A 87 10.39 1.38 -16.85
N CYS A 88 10.12 1.60 -18.15
CA CYS A 88 10.07 0.54 -19.15
C CYS A 88 11.29 -0.38 -18.99
N GLN A 89 11.08 -1.57 -18.42
CA GLN A 89 12.06 -2.65 -18.45
C GLN A 89 11.59 -3.51 -19.60
N ASN A 90 12.22 -3.31 -20.75
CA ASN A 90 12.10 -4.21 -21.88
C ASN A 90 12.54 -5.60 -21.38
N ILE A 91 11.62 -6.56 -21.45
CA ILE A 91 11.98 -7.98 -21.34
C ILE A 91 12.65 -8.41 -22.62
#